data_AF-A0A1G2VSS0-F1
#
_entry.id   AF-A0A1G2VSS0-F1
#
_cell.length_a   1.000
_cell.length_b   1.000
_cell.length_c   1.000
_cell.angle_alpha   90.00
_cell.angle_beta   90.00
_cell.angle_gamma   90.00
#
_symmetry.space_group_name_H-M   'P 1'
#
loop_
_entity.id
_entity.type
_entity.pdbx_description
1 polymer ?
#
loop_
_entity_poly.entity_id
_entity_poly.type
_entity_poly.pdbx_seq_one_letter_code
_entity_poly.pdbx_strand_id
1 'polypeptide(L)'
;MTVTISSVLQRLKIFQGKGFRRFPNAALLLLVFVFIAFGCRQLVDKKPNPSPAAAAEVFETQCGKCHDLNRALNKNRSEEAWFATISRMKEQWGAAISREEIDRLVQYHLQRQQTALEKNLQGIVAAFRKSQPELDRGVELFVEKCSDCHDPTRALTVFKPPELWSQTVKRMQYYSKGAITDLEARELVDFHVTRQQQELDAFQGTCSRCHDQERINNRSLSEQQWLETIKRMQQKAPDFISDEKVNLIAAYFHRRELSLAQIFYGKCRLCHFFDSDETIHQGDPQLLNRLIVLADKDFGETLEIRDVNNLLSVHVQRQQRGMQLFANDCGPCHSKEKSAESGHGRERIDKSERSERISLIATLQGVELTKETQDVINIQIDVHVSRQQASGGKF
;
A
#
# COMPACT_ATOMS: atom_id res chain seq x y z
N MET A 1 11.80 -3.64 -34.37
CA MET A 1 12.98 -4.52 -34.25
C MET A 1 13.08 -5.38 -35.50
N THR A 2 13.95 -5.02 -36.45
CA THR A 2 14.18 -5.77 -37.68
C THR A 2 15.27 -6.81 -37.43
N VAL A 3 14.89 -8.04 -37.09
CA VAL A 3 15.83 -9.16 -37.07
C VAL A 3 16.15 -9.52 -38.51
N THR A 4 17.31 -9.09 -39.00
CA THR A 4 17.77 -9.40 -40.35
C THR A 4 18.10 -10.89 -40.46
N ILE A 5 17.62 -11.56 -41.51
CA ILE A 5 17.86 -12.99 -41.81
C ILE A 5 19.34 -13.40 -41.64
N SER A 6 20.27 -12.47 -41.86
CA SER A 6 21.72 -12.65 -41.66
C SER A 6 22.09 -13.11 -40.23
N SER A 7 21.47 -12.58 -39.17
CA SER A 7 21.85 -12.90 -37.79
C SER A 7 21.36 -14.28 -37.33
N VAL A 8 20.28 -14.78 -37.92
CA VAL A 8 19.81 -16.17 -37.70
C VAL A 8 20.73 -17.17 -38.39
N LEU A 9 21.18 -16.86 -39.61
CA LEU A 9 22.12 -17.71 -40.35
C LEU A 9 23.51 -17.76 -39.71
N GLN A 10 23.94 -16.68 -39.04
CA GLN A 10 25.23 -16.64 -38.35
C GLN A 10 25.28 -17.53 -37.10
N ARG A 11 24.14 -17.70 -36.40
CA ARG A 11 24.04 -18.60 -35.23
C ARG A 11 23.97 -20.08 -35.61
N LEU A 12 23.44 -20.41 -36.79
CA LEU A 12 23.41 -21.80 -37.28
C LEU A 12 24.80 -22.35 -37.66
N LYS A 13 25.77 -21.49 -37.99
CA LYS A 13 27.15 -21.92 -38.28
C LYS A 13 27.95 -22.38 -37.05
N ILE A 14 27.55 -22.00 -35.83
CA ILE A 14 28.29 -22.32 -34.60
C ILE A 14 28.13 -23.80 -34.18
N PHE A 15 27.15 -24.53 -34.72
CA PHE A 15 26.88 -25.92 -34.36
C PHE A 15 27.63 -26.98 -35.19
N GLN A 16 28.58 -26.61 -36.06
CA GLN A 16 29.38 -27.57 -36.85
C GLN A 16 30.64 -28.06 -36.12
N GLY A 17 30.51 -28.40 -34.84
CA GLY A 17 31.55 -29.08 -34.05
C GLY A 17 31.58 -30.58 -34.30
N LYS A 18 32.77 -31.12 -34.60
CA LYS A 18 33.06 -32.50 -34.99
C LYS A 18 32.31 -33.57 -34.18
N GLY A 19 31.46 -34.37 -34.85
CA GLY A 19 30.96 -35.63 -34.29
C GLY A 19 29.52 -36.02 -34.60
N PHE A 20 28.71 -35.15 -35.20
CA PHE A 20 27.28 -35.46 -35.41
C PHE A 20 27.06 -36.30 -36.68
N ARG A 21 26.82 -37.60 -36.48
CA ARG A 21 26.45 -38.56 -37.54
C ARG A 21 25.10 -38.17 -38.14
N ARG A 22 25.07 -38.14 -39.48
CA ARG A 22 23.92 -38.00 -40.41
C ARG A 22 22.53 -38.18 -39.77
N PHE A 23 21.94 -37.10 -39.29
CA PHE A 23 20.47 -37.01 -39.20
C PHE A 23 19.93 -36.55 -40.56
N PRO A 24 18.82 -37.13 -41.06
CA PRO A 24 18.30 -36.81 -42.38
C PRO A 24 17.82 -35.36 -42.42
N ASN A 25 18.35 -34.59 -43.38
CA ASN A 25 18.06 -33.17 -43.63
C ASN A 25 16.55 -32.84 -43.70
N ALA A 26 15.69 -33.83 -43.92
CA ALA A 26 14.24 -33.69 -43.96
C ALA A 26 13.62 -33.23 -42.61
N ALA A 27 14.12 -33.71 -41.46
CA ALA A 27 13.52 -33.39 -40.16
C ALA A 27 13.76 -31.93 -39.75
N LEU A 28 14.94 -31.38 -40.09
CA LEU A 28 15.28 -29.98 -39.83
C LEU A 28 14.45 -29.03 -40.72
N LEU A 29 14.27 -29.39 -42.00
CA LEU A 29 13.43 -28.61 -42.93
C LEU A 29 11.96 -28.58 -42.48
N LEU A 30 11.44 -29.69 -41.97
CA LEU A 30 10.06 -29.77 -41.49
C LEU A 30 9.85 -28.90 -40.22
N LEU A 31 10.82 -28.87 -39.30
CA LEU A 31 10.78 -27.97 -38.14
C LEU A 31 10.83 -26.49 -38.54
N VAL A 32 11.66 -26.12 -39.50
CA VAL A 32 11.71 -24.74 -40.02
C VAL A 32 10.38 -24.36 -40.69
N PHE A 33 9.78 -25.26 -41.47
CA PHE A 33 8.48 -25.02 -42.10
C PHE A 33 7.35 -24.87 -41.07
N VAL A 34 7.35 -25.67 -40.00
CA VAL A 34 6.38 -25.54 -38.90
C VAL A 34 6.58 -24.21 -38.16
N PHE A 35 7.81 -23.78 -37.90
CA PHE A 35 8.09 -22.47 -37.30
C PHE A 35 7.67 -21.29 -38.18
N ILE A 36 7.84 -21.38 -39.51
CA ILE A 36 7.39 -20.33 -40.44
C ILE A 36 5.86 -20.31 -40.54
N ALA A 37 5.22 -21.47 -40.67
CA ALA A 37 3.76 -21.58 -40.76
C ALA A 37 3.06 -21.15 -39.47
N PHE A 38 3.64 -21.42 -38.30
CA PHE A 38 3.09 -20.99 -37.01
C PHE A 38 3.47 -19.53 -36.68
N GLY A 39 4.67 -19.08 -37.08
CA GLY A 39 5.15 -17.71 -36.87
C GLY A 39 4.36 -16.65 -37.64
N CYS A 40 3.86 -16.98 -38.84
CA CYS A 40 3.04 -16.05 -39.62
C CYS A 40 1.60 -15.85 -39.07
N ARG A 41 1.09 -16.73 -38.21
CA ARG A 41 -0.28 -16.61 -37.66
C ARG A 41 -0.41 -15.61 -36.50
N GLN A 42 0.69 -15.14 -35.91
CA GLN A 42 0.65 -14.18 -34.78
C GLN A 42 0.70 -12.71 -35.21
N LEU A 43 0.81 -12.43 -36.52
CA LEU A 43 0.59 -11.09 -37.07
C LEU A 43 -0.91 -10.87 -37.32
N VAL A 44 -1.75 -11.18 -36.33
CA VAL A 44 -3.10 -10.61 -36.29
C VAL A 44 -2.90 -9.11 -36.25
N ASP A 45 -3.38 -8.40 -37.27
CA ASP A 45 -3.30 -6.95 -37.41
C ASP A 45 -3.75 -6.27 -36.11
N LYS A 46 -2.80 -6.01 -35.23
CA LYS A 46 -3.02 -5.21 -34.04
C LYS A 46 -3.24 -3.82 -34.59
N LYS A 47 -4.51 -3.44 -34.77
CA LYS A 47 -4.91 -2.11 -35.23
C LYS A 47 -4.02 -1.10 -34.48
N PRO A 48 -3.35 -0.18 -35.19
CA PRO A 48 -2.42 0.74 -34.57
C PRO A 48 -3.12 1.42 -33.40
N ASN A 49 -2.46 1.41 -32.23
CA ASN A 49 -2.98 2.13 -31.08
C ASN A 49 -3.22 3.58 -31.53
N PRO A 50 -4.45 4.12 -31.34
CA PRO A 50 -4.77 5.46 -31.76
C PRO A 50 -3.86 6.46 -31.05
N SER A 51 -3.54 7.57 -31.73
CA SER A 51 -2.69 8.59 -31.15
C SER A 51 -3.34 9.15 -29.86
N PRO A 52 -2.55 9.54 -28.85
CA PRO A 52 -3.08 10.15 -27.63
C PRO A 52 -3.98 11.37 -27.90
N ALA A 53 -3.69 12.13 -28.97
CA ALA A 53 -4.49 13.27 -29.40
C ALA A 53 -5.90 12.87 -29.85
N ALA A 54 -6.03 11.79 -30.63
CA ALA A 54 -7.34 11.32 -31.09
C ALA A 54 -8.21 10.82 -29.93
N ALA A 55 -7.60 10.19 -28.92
CA ALA A 55 -8.33 9.74 -27.74
C ALA A 55 -8.74 10.91 -26.82
N ALA A 56 -7.89 11.94 -26.71
CA ALA A 56 -8.22 13.19 -26.01
C ALA A 56 -9.40 13.93 -26.66
N GLU A 57 -9.44 14.00 -27.99
CA GLU A 57 -10.54 14.62 -28.73
C GLU A 57 -11.87 13.88 -28.48
N VAL A 58 -11.88 12.54 -28.50
CA VAL A 58 -13.07 11.75 -28.14
C VAL A 58 -13.50 12.02 -26.69
N PHE A 59 -12.54 12.13 -25.76
CA PHE A 59 -12.84 12.43 -24.37
C PHE A 59 -13.49 13.80 -24.20
N GLU A 60 -12.93 14.85 -24.81
CA GLU A 60 -13.47 16.20 -24.74
C GLU A 60 -14.84 16.31 -25.40
N THR A 61 -14.98 15.76 -26.61
CA THR A 61 -16.21 15.86 -27.40
C THR A 61 -17.34 14.99 -26.87
N GLN A 62 -17.06 13.81 -26.31
CA GLN A 62 -18.11 12.92 -25.81
C GLN A 62 -18.41 13.14 -24.33
N CYS A 63 -17.41 13.30 -23.48
CA CYS A 63 -17.62 13.43 -22.03
C CYS A 63 -17.93 14.88 -21.62
N GLY A 64 -17.40 15.88 -22.33
CA GLY A 64 -17.59 17.30 -22.01
C GLY A 64 -19.01 17.82 -22.25
N LYS A 65 -19.85 17.06 -22.97
CA LYS A 65 -21.25 17.42 -23.26
C LYS A 65 -22.13 17.42 -22.01
N CYS A 66 -21.83 16.57 -21.03
CA CYS A 66 -22.74 16.30 -19.91
C CYS A 66 -22.16 16.69 -18.54
N HIS A 67 -20.84 16.70 -18.39
CA HIS A 67 -20.22 17.03 -17.11
C HIS A 67 -18.84 17.66 -17.30
N ASP A 68 -18.40 18.40 -16.28
CA ASP A 68 -17.03 18.91 -16.20
C ASP A 68 -16.02 17.75 -16.32
N LEU A 69 -15.01 17.94 -17.17
CA LEU A 69 -14.02 16.91 -17.47
C LEU A 69 -13.10 16.63 -16.27
N ASN A 70 -12.90 17.60 -15.37
CA ASN A 70 -12.05 17.41 -14.19
C ASN A 70 -12.60 16.30 -13.29
N ARG A 71 -13.91 16.04 -13.31
CA ARG A 71 -14.51 14.93 -12.55
C ARG A 71 -13.94 13.57 -12.93
N ALA A 72 -13.66 13.33 -14.21
CA ALA A 72 -13.03 12.12 -14.69
C ALA A 72 -11.50 12.23 -14.59
N LEU A 73 -10.94 13.41 -14.86
CA LEU A 73 -9.50 13.64 -14.78
C LEU A 73 -8.95 13.47 -13.34
N ASN A 74 -9.74 13.70 -12.31
CA ASN A 74 -9.27 13.56 -10.92
C ASN A 74 -9.42 12.14 -10.35
N LYS A 75 -9.65 11.11 -11.20
CA LYS A 75 -9.81 9.72 -10.75
C LYS A 75 -8.71 8.81 -11.28
N ASN A 76 -8.27 7.91 -10.41
CA ASN A 76 -7.41 6.76 -10.72
C ASN A 76 -8.22 5.46 -10.63
N ARG A 77 -8.14 4.59 -11.64
CA ARG A 77 -8.97 3.36 -11.76
C ARG A 77 -8.24 2.34 -12.62
N SER A 78 -8.51 1.05 -12.39
CA SER A 78 -8.05 -0.02 -13.28
C SER A 78 -8.71 0.06 -14.66
N GLU A 79 -8.17 -0.69 -15.61
CA GLU A 79 -8.72 -0.82 -16.97
C GLU A 79 -10.19 -1.25 -16.94
N GLU A 80 -10.51 -2.28 -16.17
CA GLU A 80 -11.86 -2.84 -16.04
C GLU A 80 -12.82 -1.83 -15.39
N ALA A 81 -12.33 -1.11 -14.38
CA ALA A 81 -13.12 -0.10 -13.68
C ALA A 81 -13.42 1.11 -14.59
N TRP A 82 -12.48 1.52 -15.44
CA TRP A 82 -12.75 2.53 -16.47
C TRP A 82 -13.72 2.04 -17.52
N PHE A 83 -13.48 0.84 -18.04
CA PHE A 83 -14.32 0.20 -19.03
C PHE A 83 -15.78 0.13 -18.56
N ALA A 84 -16.01 -0.36 -17.34
CA ALA A 84 -17.34 -0.42 -16.72
C ALA A 84 -17.96 0.98 -16.52
N THR A 85 -17.15 1.97 -16.12
CA THR A 85 -17.61 3.35 -15.93
C THR A 85 -18.11 3.96 -17.24
N ILE A 86 -17.34 3.85 -18.32
CA ILE A 86 -17.66 4.44 -19.62
C ILE A 86 -18.82 3.70 -20.28
N SER A 87 -18.85 2.37 -20.18
CA SER A 87 -19.96 1.54 -20.68
C SER A 87 -21.28 1.90 -20.01
N ARG A 88 -21.28 2.10 -18.69
CA ARG A 88 -22.46 2.56 -17.97
C ARG A 88 -22.89 3.97 -18.41
N MET A 89 -21.95 4.88 -18.71
CA MET A 89 -22.29 6.21 -19.21
C MET A 89 -22.99 6.15 -20.57
N LYS A 90 -22.54 5.26 -21.46
CA LYS A 90 -23.20 4.96 -22.73
C LYS A 90 -24.62 4.42 -22.51
N GLU A 91 -24.78 3.41 -21.66
CA GLU A 91 -26.07 2.73 -21.44
C GLU A 91 -27.11 3.62 -20.75
N GLN A 92 -26.71 4.35 -19.70
CA GLN A 92 -27.65 5.13 -18.89
C GLN A 92 -28.02 6.48 -19.51
N TRP A 93 -27.07 7.11 -20.22
CA TRP A 93 -27.24 8.48 -20.72
C TRP A 93 -27.32 8.55 -22.25
N GLY A 94 -27.33 7.39 -22.92
CA GLY A 94 -27.47 7.31 -24.38
C GLY A 94 -26.30 7.95 -25.13
N ALA A 95 -25.11 8.03 -24.52
CA ALA A 95 -23.96 8.63 -25.19
C ALA A 95 -23.62 7.84 -26.46
N ALA A 96 -23.53 8.51 -27.60
CA ALA A 96 -23.22 7.92 -28.89
C ALA A 96 -21.72 7.57 -29.00
N ILE A 97 -21.28 6.61 -28.18
CA ILE A 97 -19.90 6.14 -28.08
C ILE A 97 -19.84 4.70 -28.62
N SER A 98 -19.10 4.48 -29.69
CA SER A 98 -18.82 3.14 -30.25
C SER A 98 -17.98 2.30 -29.28
N ARG A 99 -17.92 0.98 -29.49
CA ARG A 99 -17.09 0.11 -28.63
C ARG A 99 -15.61 0.47 -28.77
N GLU A 100 -15.19 0.79 -29.99
CA GLU A 100 -13.84 1.21 -30.30
C GLU A 100 -13.49 2.51 -29.57
N GLU A 101 -14.40 3.49 -29.50
CA GLU A 101 -14.19 4.71 -28.71
C GLU A 101 -14.10 4.43 -27.21
N ILE A 102 -14.86 3.47 -26.67
CA ILE A 102 -14.71 3.08 -25.26
C ILE A 102 -13.30 2.58 -24.99
N ASP A 103 -12.80 1.66 -25.81
CA ASP A 103 -11.45 1.12 -25.64
C ASP A 103 -10.39 2.24 -25.75
N ARG A 104 -10.58 3.22 -26.65
CA ARG A 104 -9.72 4.41 -26.75
C ARG A 104 -9.72 5.27 -25.50
N LEU A 105 -10.90 5.54 -24.94
CA LEU A 105 -11.06 6.34 -23.73
C LEU A 105 -10.45 5.65 -22.51
N VAL A 106 -10.57 4.34 -22.42
CA VAL A 106 -9.92 3.54 -21.37
C VAL A 106 -8.40 3.68 -21.46
N GLN A 107 -7.83 3.45 -22.66
CA GLN A 107 -6.39 3.59 -22.87
C GLN A 107 -5.89 5.01 -22.61
N TYR A 108 -6.65 6.03 -23.01
CA TYR A 108 -6.35 7.44 -22.69
C TYR A 108 -6.25 7.68 -21.18
N HIS A 109 -7.21 7.19 -20.39
CA HIS A 109 -7.17 7.37 -18.94
C HIS A 109 -6.01 6.62 -18.29
N LEU A 110 -5.70 5.40 -18.73
CA LEU A 110 -4.55 4.63 -18.22
C LEU A 110 -3.22 5.33 -18.53
N GLN A 111 -3.02 5.73 -19.79
CA GLN A 111 -1.81 6.46 -20.20
C GLN A 111 -1.65 7.76 -19.39
N ARG A 112 -2.73 8.52 -19.22
CA ARG A 112 -2.72 9.76 -18.45
C ARG A 112 -2.38 9.52 -16.98
N GLN A 113 -2.92 8.46 -16.36
CA GLN A 113 -2.59 8.07 -15.00
C GLN A 113 -1.11 7.70 -14.86
N GLN A 114 -0.60 6.94 -15.82
CA GLN A 114 0.81 6.57 -15.87
C GLN A 114 1.71 7.80 -16.03
N THR A 115 1.42 8.72 -16.95
CA THR A 115 2.18 9.96 -17.12
C THR A 115 2.12 10.85 -15.87
N ALA A 116 0.97 10.93 -15.18
CA ALA A 116 0.86 11.68 -13.93
C ALA A 116 1.70 11.04 -12.82
N LEU A 117 1.69 9.70 -12.72
CA LEU A 117 2.52 8.96 -11.78
C LEU A 117 4.01 9.15 -12.09
N GLU A 118 4.44 9.03 -13.35
CA GLU A 118 5.81 9.25 -13.79
C GLU A 118 6.30 10.65 -13.46
N LYS A 119 5.50 11.68 -13.75
CA LYS A 119 5.85 13.08 -13.43
C LYS A 119 5.96 13.30 -11.92
N ASN A 120 5.03 12.73 -11.14
CA ASN A 120 5.07 12.82 -9.69
C ASN A 120 6.33 12.11 -9.15
N LEU A 121 6.60 10.90 -9.65
CA LEU A 121 7.77 10.12 -9.27
C LEU A 121 9.07 10.84 -9.65
N GLN A 122 9.17 11.42 -10.85
CA GLN A 122 10.32 12.25 -11.24
C GLN A 122 10.49 13.46 -10.32
N GLY A 123 9.40 14.12 -9.92
CA GLY A 123 9.44 15.22 -8.96
C GLY A 123 9.95 14.77 -7.59
N ILE A 124 9.46 13.63 -7.09
CA ILE A 124 9.91 13.01 -5.84
C ILE A 124 11.40 12.64 -5.93
N VAL A 125 11.81 11.95 -7.00
CA VAL A 125 13.21 11.54 -7.23
C VAL A 125 14.12 12.75 -7.34
N ALA A 126 13.72 13.80 -8.08
CA ALA A 126 14.53 15.01 -8.24
C ALA A 126 14.66 15.78 -6.92
N ALA A 127 13.57 15.94 -6.17
CA ALA A 127 13.61 16.54 -4.84
C ALA A 127 14.53 15.75 -3.91
N PHE A 128 14.46 14.43 -3.98
CA PHE A 128 15.23 13.53 -3.14
C PHE A 128 16.72 13.50 -3.49
N ARG A 129 17.09 13.38 -4.77
CA ARG A 129 18.48 13.47 -5.24
C ARG A 129 19.16 14.77 -4.81
N LYS A 130 18.39 15.87 -4.81
CA LYS A 130 18.92 17.17 -4.36
C LYS A 130 19.25 17.18 -2.87
N SER A 131 18.49 16.46 -2.05
CA SER A 131 18.70 16.42 -0.60
C SER A 131 19.65 15.30 -0.14
N GLN A 132 19.72 14.17 -0.85
CA GLN A 132 20.25 12.92 -0.28
C GLN A 132 21.00 12.05 -1.32
N PRO A 133 22.18 12.49 -1.77
CA PRO A 133 22.96 11.77 -2.79
C PRO A 133 23.39 10.37 -2.34
N GLU A 134 23.54 10.13 -1.03
CA GLU A 134 23.83 8.78 -0.51
C GLU A 134 22.73 7.74 -0.78
N LEU A 135 21.50 8.18 -1.02
CA LEU A 135 20.34 7.31 -1.24
C LEU A 135 19.92 7.21 -2.71
N ASP A 136 20.65 7.84 -3.63
CA ASP A 136 20.34 7.89 -5.06
C ASP A 136 20.18 6.47 -5.65
N ARG A 137 21.10 5.57 -5.31
CA ARG A 137 21.04 4.17 -5.77
C ARG A 137 19.79 3.46 -5.23
N GLY A 138 19.47 3.65 -3.95
CA GLY A 138 18.30 3.06 -3.31
C GLY A 138 16.99 3.55 -3.91
N VAL A 139 16.90 4.83 -4.25
CA VAL A 139 15.73 5.41 -4.93
C VAL A 139 15.58 4.88 -6.34
N GLU A 140 16.65 4.84 -7.13
CA GLU A 140 16.61 4.30 -8.49
C GLU A 140 16.14 2.86 -8.48
N LEU A 141 16.71 2.05 -7.58
CA LEU A 141 16.33 0.67 -7.42
C LEU A 141 14.88 0.51 -6.95
N PHE A 142 14.42 1.34 -6.01
CA PHE A 142 13.03 1.34 -5.56
C PHE A 142 12.07 1.66 -6.70
N VAL A 143 12.36 2.69 -7.49
CA VAL A 143 11.55 3.07 -8.66
C VAL A 143 11.53 1.91 -9.66
N GLU A 144 12.69 1.38 -10.02
CA GLU A 144 12.83 0.29 -10.99
C GLU A 144 12.09 -0.98 -10.56
N LYS A 145 12.22 -1.40 -9.30
CA LYS A 145 11.72 -2.71 -8.85
C LYS A 145 10.32 -2.69 -8.28
N CYS A 146 9.86 -1.56 -7.73
CA CYS A 146 8.62 -1.51 -6.96
C CYS A 146 7.47 -0.77 -7.66
N SER A 147 7.75 0.10 -8.63
CA SER A 147 6.70 0.91 -9.27
C SER A 147 5.91 0.18 -10.37
N ASP A 148 6.45 -0.93 -10.90
CA ASP A 148 5.82 -1.69 -11.98
C ASP A 148 4.55 -2.45 -11.56
N CYS A 149 4.44 -2.83 -10.28
CA CYS A 149 3.38 -3.72 -9.81
C CYS A 149 2.31 -3.01 -8.97
N HIS A 150 2.68 -1.95 -8.26
CA HIS A 150 1.78 -1.21 -7.39
C HIS A 150 2.24 0.22 -7.21
N ASP A 151 1.32 1.08 -6.76
CA ASP A 151 1.65 2.48 -6.46
C ASP A 151 2.86 2.56 -5.49
N PRO A 152 3.98 3.20 -5.88
CA PRO A 152 5.17 3.30 -5.06
C PRO A 152 4.91 4.07 -3.76
N THR A 153 3.92 4.97 -3.73
CA THR A 153 3.54 5.68 -2.51
C THR A 153 3.16 4.71 -1.39
N ARG A 154 2.58 3.54 -1.71
CA ARG A 154 2.18 2.54 -0.72
C ARG A 154 3.34 2.08 0.17
N ALA A 155 4.53 1.86 -0.39
CA ALA A 155 5.69 1.48 0.40
C ALA A 155 6.29 2.71 1.10
N LEU A 156 6.27 3.87 0.44
CA LEU A 156 6.78 5.12 0.97
C LEU A 156 5.91 5.73 2.08
N THR A 157 4.73 5.18 2.39
CA THR A 157 3.84 5.68 3.46
C THR A 157 3.70 4.75 4.66
N VAL A 158 4.42 3.63 4.71
CA VAL A 158 4.34 2.68 5.85
C VAL A 158 5.58 2.80 6.70
N PHE A 159 5.44 2.84 8.03
CA PHE A 159 6.56 2.77 8.98
C PHE A 159 6.83 1.31 9.37
N LYS A 160 8.08 0.86 9.35
CA LYS A 160 8.47 -0.50 9.76
C LYS A 160 9.88 -0.52 10.34
N PRO A 161 10.16 -1.34 11.37
CA PRO A 161 11.53 -1.64 11.77
C PRO A 161 12.30 -2.36 10.64
N PRO A 162 13.64 -2.36 10.69
CA PRO A 162 14.50 -3.02 9.70
C PRO A 162 14.13 -4.48 9.40
N GLU A 163 13.76 -5.24 10.43
CA GLU A 163 13.43 -6.66 10.37
C GLU A 163 12.16 -6.88 9.54
N LEU A 164 11.14 -6.05 9.78
CA LEU A 164 9.88 -6.10 9.03
C LEU A 164 10.04 -5.56 7.60
N TRP A 165 10.96 -4.61 7.37
CA TRP A 165 11.35 -4.24 6.01
C TRP A 165 12.01 -5.40 5.28
N SER A 166 12.99 -6.06 5.91
CA SER A 166 13.67 -7.24 5.37
C SER A 166 12.68 -8.35 5.00
N GLN A 167 11.74 -8.69 5.89
CA GLN A 167 10.68 -9.64 5.58
C GLN A 167 9.77 -9.18 4.42
N THR A 168 9.43 -7.89 4.37
CA THR A 168 8.57 -7.33 3.31
C THR A 168 9.25 -7.41 1.96
N VAL A 169 10.50 -6.97 1.85
CA VAL A 169 11.28 -7.01 0.61
C VAL A 169 11.55 -8.45 0.19
N LYS A 170 11.85 -9.36 1.12
CA LYS A 170 12.02 -10.80 0.82
C LYS A 170 10.75 -11.44 0.26
N ARG A 171 9.56 -11.06 0.75
CA ARG A 171 8.29 -11.48 0.13
C ARG A 171 8.13 -10.91 -1.28
N MET A 172 8.46 -9.64 -1.49
CA MET A 172 8.39 -9.03 -2.83
C MET A 172 9.36 -9.70 -3.80
N GLN A 173 10.56 -10.01 -3.35
CA GLN A 173 11.54 -10.80 -4.09
C GLN A 173 10.96 -12.15 -4.55
N TYR A 174 10.33 -12.89 -3.62
CA TYR A 174 9.65 -14.14 -3.95
C TYR A 174 8.52 -13.94 -4.99
N TYR A 175 7.64 -12.96 -4.80
CA TYR A 175 6.53 -12.69 -5.72
C TYR A 175 6.99 -12.19 -7.10
N SER A 176 8.11 -11.48 -7.15
CA SER A 176 8.73 -11.03 -8.39
C SER A 176 9.41 -12.15 -9.19
N LYS A 177 9.40 -13.39 -8.68
CA LYS A 177 10.04 -14.57 -9.29
C LYS A 177 11.54 -14.34 -9.55
N GLY A 178 12.21 -13.66 -8.62
CA GLY A 178 13.65 -13.41 -8.69
C GLY A 178 14.07 -12.18 -9.49
N ALA A 179 13.13 -11.28 -9.85
CA ALA A 179 13.49 -10.00 -10.49
C ALA A 179 14.26 -9.05 -9.55
N ILE A 180 14.22 -9.32 -8.24
CA ILE A 180 15.02 -8.66 -7.20
C ILE A 180 16.09 -9.64 -6.74
N THR A 181 17.36 -9.29 -6.88
CA THR A 181 18.49 -10.08 -6.36
C THR A 181 18.66 -9.91 -4.85
N ASP A 182 19.42 -10.78 -4.18
CA ASP A 182 19.69 -10.66 -2.73
C ASP A 182 20.47 -9.39 -2.37
N LEU A 183 21.29 -8.89 -3.30
CA LEU A 183 21.97 -7.61 -3.12
C LEU A 183 20.97 -6.46 -3.19
N GLU A 184 20.17 -6.41 -4.26
CA GLU A 184 19.13 -5.39 -4.43
C GLU A 184 18.11 -5.41 -3.28
N ALA A 185 17.76 -6.59 -2.76
CA ALA A 185 16.89 -6.72 -1.61
C ALA A 185 17.46 -6.03 -0.36
N ARG A 186 18.78 -6.16 -0.11
CA ARG A 186 19.45 -5.44 0.98
C ARG A 186 19.47 -3.93 0.73
N GLU A 187 19.82 -3.50 -0.48
CA GLU A 187 19.81 -2.08 -0.85
C GLU A 187 18.43 -1.43 -0.67
N LEU A 188 17.34 -2.15 -0.99
CA LEU A 188 15.96 -1.69 -0.76
C LEU A 188 15.60 -1.60 0.72
N VAL A 189 16.06 -2.54 1.54
CA VAL A 189 15.86 -2.50 3.00
C VAL A 189 16.58 -1.30 3.59
N ASP A 190 17.87 -1.13 3.25
CA ASP A 190 18.69 -0.02 3.73
C ASP A 190 18.08 1.32 3.30
N PHE A 191 17.64 1.45 2.05
CA PHE A 191 16.92 2.63 1.57
C PHE A 191 15.71 2.99 2.44
N HIS A 192 14.84 2.01 2.72
CA HIS A 192 13.63 2.27 3.52
C HIS A 192 13.95 2.61 4.97
N VAL A 193 14.91 1.93 5.58
CA VAL A 193 15.35 2.15 6.97
C VAL A 193 16.00 3.53 7.12
N THR A 194 17.00 3.83 6.29
CA THR A 194 17.71 5.11 6.35
C THR A 194 16.76 6.28 6.13
N ARG A 195 15.85 6.17 5.16
CA ARG A 195 14.83 7.20 4.92
C ARG A 195 13.95 7.43 6.16
N GLN A 196 13.45 6.36 6.77
CA GLN A 196 12.61 6.47 7.97
C GLN A 196 13.37 7.06 9.15
N GLN A 197 14.64 6.70 9.30
CA GLN A 197 15.49 7.26 10.33
C GLN A 197 15.70 8.77 10.12
N GLN A 198 15.94 9.22 8.89
CA GLN A 198 16.07 10.66 8.59
C GLN A 198 14.78 11.44 8.88
N GLU A 199 13.61 10.87 8.57
CA GLU A 199 12.31 11.44 8.92
C GLU A 199 12.19 11.60 10.46
N LEU A 200 12.60 10.58 11.21
CA LEU A 200 12.59 10.58 12.68
C LEU A 200 13.61 11.57 13.27
N ASP A 201 14.84 11.60 12.75
CA ASP A 201 15.90 12.50 13.18
C ASP A 201 15.53 13.96 12.90
N ALA A 202 14.94 14.24 11.73
CA ALA A 202 14.42 15.56 11.41
C ALA A 202 13.33 15.97 12.41
N PHE A 203 12.43 15.06 12.78
CA PHE A 203 11.41 15.31 13.80
C PHE A 203 12.02 15.54 15.18
N GLN A 204 12.83 14.62 15.70
CA GLN A 204 13.40 14.69 17.05
C GLN A 204 14.37 15.88 17.18
N GLY A 205 15.26 16.05 16.20
CA GLY A 205 16.25 17.11 16.15
C GLY A 205 15.69 18.50 15.87
N THR A 206 14.42 18.62 15.46
CA THR A 206 13.78 19.91 15.15
C THR A 206 12.60 20.22 16.06
N CYS A 207 11.63 19.32 16.16
CA CYS A 207 10.38 19.57 16.88
C CYS A 207 10.54 19.31 18.39
N SER A 208 11.17 18.20 18.76
CA SER A 208 11.27 17.77 20.17
C SER A 208 12.23 18.61 21.03
N ARG A 209 13.01 19.49 20.41
CA ARG A 209 13.89 20.42 21.14
C ARG A 209 13.17 21.58 21.81
N CYS A 210 11.99 21.94 21.30
CA CYS A 210 11.20 23.08 21.80
C CYS A 210 9.81 22.68 22.30
N HIS A 211 9.37 21.47 21.98
CA HIS A 211 8.04 20.97 22.29
C HIS A 211 8.16 19.57 22.86
N ASP A 212 7.34 19.29 23.87
CA ASP A 212 7.17 17.92 24.36
C ASP A 212 6.55 17.04 23.26
N GLN A 213 7.04 15.82 23.14
CA GLN A 213 6.57 14.89 22.11
C GLN A 213 5.09 14.58 22.29
N GLU A 214 4.61 14.51 23.54
CA GLU A 214 3.21 14.28 23.86
C GLU A 214 2.29 15.33 23.21
N ARG A 215 2.58 16.62 23.37
CA ARG A 215 1.82 17.72 22.76
C ARG A 215 1.74 17.63 21.25
N ILE A 216 2.82 17.22 20.60
CA ILE A 216 2.88 17.09 19.14
C ILE A 216 2.12 15.84 18.68
N ASN A 217 2.36 14.71 19.34
CA ASN A 217 1.74 13.42 19.02
C ASN A 217 0.24 13.38 19.37
N ASN A 218 -0.21 14.25 20.27
CA ASN A 218 -1.62 14.43 20.61
C ASN A 218 -2.39 15.30 19.61
N ARG A 219 -1.76 15.76 18.51
CA ARG A 219 -2.46 16.43 17.41
C ARG A 219 -2.72 15.44 16.28
N SER A 220 -3.95 15.45 15.76
CA SER A 220 -4.27 14.81 14.49
C SER A 220 -4.65 15.91 13.53
N LEU A 221 -3.88 16.02 12.45
CA LEU A 221 -4.00 17.04 11.42
C LEU A 221 -3.85 16.32 10.08
N SER A 222 -4.50 16.83 9.04
CA SER A 222 -4.24 16.37 7.68
C SER A 222 -2.80 16.67 7.26
N GLU A 223 -2.31 16.00 6.22
CA GLU A 223 -0.99 16.25 5.65
C GLU A 223 -0.78 17.74 5.33
N GLN A 224 -1.77 18.37 4.68
CA GLN A 224 -1.71 19.80 4.37
C GLN A 224 -1.66 20.66 5.64
N GLN A 225 -2.45 20.33 6.65
CA GLN A 225 -2.45 21.06 7.93
C GLN A 225 -1.13 20.90 8.68
N TRP A 226 -0.50 19.72 8.64
CA TRP A 226 0.84 19.51 9.17
C TRP A 226 1.87 20.35 8.41
N LEU A 227 1.87 20.31 7.08
CA LEU A 227 2.78 21.08 6.24
C LEU A 227 2.66 22.59 6.52
N GLU A 228 1.44 23.12 6.56
CA GLU A 228 1.19 24.53 6.91
C GLU A 228 1.67 24.86 8.33
N THR A 229 1.46 23.95 9.28
CA THR A 229 1.95 24.12 10.66
C THR A 229 3.47 24.17 10.70
N ILE A 230 4.16 23.26 10.01
CA ILE A 230 5.62 23.21 9.96
C ILE A 230 6.18 24.46 9.26
N LYS A 231 5.57 24.91 8.14
CA LYS A 231 5.96 26.16 7.47
C LYS A 231 5.83 27.38 8.37
N ARG A 232 4.77 27.47 9.18
CA ARG A 232 4.65 28.54 10.19
C ARG A 232 5.73 28.44 11.26
N MET A 233 6.15 27.24 11.66
CA MET A 233 7.27 27.07 12.60
C MET A 233 8.60 27.45 11.95
N GLN A 234 8.80 27.11 10.67
CA GLN A 234 9.96 27.53 9.89
C GLN A 234 10.05 29.06 9.81
N GLN A 235 8.94 29.76 9.55
CA GLN A 235 8.93 31.23 9.54
C GLN A 235 9.36 31.84 10.88
N LYS A 236 9.11 31.15 12.00
CA LYS A 236 9.53 31.60 13.34
C LYS A 236 10.96 31.22 13.70
N ALA A 237 11.50 30.17 13.07
CA ALA A 237 12.83 29.65 13.32
C ALA A 237 13.51 29.23 12.00
N PRO A 238 13.77 30.18 11.07
CA PRO A 238 14.23 29.87 9.72
C PRO A 238 15.61 29.21 9.71
N ASP A 239 16.48 29.57 10.66
CA ASP A 239 17.81 28.99 10.80
C ASP A 239 17.77 27.54 11.33
N PHE A 240 16.62 27.11 11.85
CA PHE A 240 16.47 25.83 12.51
C PHE A 240 15.77 24.78 11.64
N ILE A 241 14.81 25.24 10.84
CA ILE A 241 13.96 24.41 9.98
C ILE A 241 14.24 24.77 8.52
N SER A 242 15.22 24.11 7.92
CA SER A 242 15.47 24.23 6.48
C SER A 242 14.28 23.70 5.66
N ASP A 243 14.16 24.12 4.40
CA ASP A 243 13.13 23.61 3.47
C ASP A 243 13.16 22.07 3.34
N GLU A 244 14.37 21.50 3.40
CA GLU A 244 14.56 20.05 3.40
C GLU A 244 13.92 19.41 4.64
N LYS A 245 14.20 19.95 5.84
CA LYS A 245 13.59 19.47 7.08
C LYS A 245 12.08 19.63 7.08
N VAL A 246 11.53 20.68 6.46
CA VAL A 246 10.07 20.82 6.32
C VAL A 246 9.47 19.59 5.65
N ASN A 247 10.07 19.13 4.56
CA ASN A 247 9.58 17.97 3.81
C ASN A 247 9.75 16.66 4.60
N LEU A 248 10.90 16.45 5.26
CA LEU A 248 11.13 15.26 6.09
C LEU A 248 10.15 15.18 7.26
N ILE A 249 9.92 16.30 7.95
CA ILE A 249 8.98 16.36 9.08
C ILE A 249 7.54 16.17 8.59
N ALA A 250 7.16 16.74 7.45
CA ALA A 250 5.84 16.54 6.87
C ALA A 250 5.60 15.07 6.48
N ALA A 251 6.60 14.42 5.87
CA ALA A 251 6.57 13.00 5.53
C ALA A 251 6.44 12.12 6.79
N TYR A 252 7.19 12.43 7.86
CA TYR A 252 7.08 11.76 9.16
C TYR A 252 5.64 11.78 9.68
N PHE A 253 5.01 12.96 9.75
CA PHE A 253 3.64 13.07 10.25
C PHE A 253 2.62 12.37 9.35
N HIS A 254 2.75 12.51 8.03
CA HIS A 254 1.87 11.83 7.09
C HIS A 254 1.92 10.31 7.27
N ARG A 255 3.13 9.73 7.33
CA ARG A 255 3.35 8.29 7.57
C ARG A 255 2.75 7.86 8.90
N ARG A 256 2.95 8.64 9.97
CA ARG A 256 2.40 8.37 11.30
C ARG A 256 0.88 8.33 11.29
N GLU A 257 0.21 9.34 10.73
CA GLU A 257 -1.26 9.39 10.68
C GLU A 257 -1.83 8.21 9.86
N LEU A 258 -1.16 7.84 8.74
CA LEU A 258 -1.56 6.68 7.95
C LEU A 258 -1.37 5.35 8.70
N SER A 259 -0.27 5.18 9.41
CA SER A 259 -0.04 4.00 10.26
C SER A 259 -1.10 3.90 11.36
N LEU A 260 -1.44 5.01 12.02
CA LEU A 260 -2.50 5.04 13.03
C LEU A 260 -3.87 4.70 12.43
N ALA A 261 -4.19 5.24 11.25
CA ALA A 261 -5.41 4.93 10.54
C ALA A 261 -5.49 3.44 10.18
N GLN A 262 -4.40 2.84 9.67
CA GLN A 262 -4.35 1.42 9.33
C GLN A 262 -4.57 0.51 10.55
N ILE A 263 -3.94 0.84 11.69
CA ILE A 263 -4.14 0.12 12.95
C ILE A 263 -5.61 0.21 13.38
N PHE A 264 -6.23 1.39 13.25
CA PHE A 264 -7.63 1.60 13.60
C PHE A 264 -8.58 0.82 12.68
N TYR A 265 -8.41 0.94 11.35
CA TYR A 265 -9.22 0.19 10.37
C TYR A 265 -9.08 -1.32 10.55
N GLY A 266 -7.88 -1.83 10.86
CA GLY A 266 -7.66 -3.23 11.18
C GLY A 266 -8.45 -3.68 12.41
N LYS A 267 -8.43 -2.91 13.49
CA LYS A 267 -9.18 -3.20 14.72
C LYS A 267 -10.69 -3.14 14.53
N CYS A 268 -11.20 -2.11 13.85
CA CYS A 268 -12.63 -2.00 13.56
C CYS A 268 -13.12 -3.16 12.70
N ARG A 269 -12.33 -3.60 11.71
CA ARG A 269 -12.71 -4.77 10.90
C ARG A 269 -12.79 -6.04 11.74
N LEU A 270 -11.86 -6.27 12.67
CA LEU A 270 -11.93 -7.41 13.59
C LEU A 270 -13.17 -7.37 14.50
N CYS A 271 -13.65 -6.18 14.87
CA CYS A 271 -14.86 -6.02 15.68
C CYS A 271 -16.16 -6.14 14.86
N HIS A 272 -16.21 -5.62 13.63
CA HIS A 272 -17.43 -5.61 12.79
C HIS A 272 -17.56 -6.82 11.86
N PHE A 273 -16.53 -7.67 11.72
CA PHE A 273 -16.59 -8.88 10.90
C PHE A 273 -17.60 -9.92 11.44
N PHE A 274 -17.99 -9.81 12.70
CA PHE A 274 -18.90 -10.76 13.35
C PHE A 274 -20.39 -10.35 13.32
N ASP A 275 -20.73 -9.17 12.82
CA ASP A 275 -22.12 -8.67 12.77
C ASP A 275 -22.77 -8.80 11.38
N SER A 276 -22.02 -9.11 10.33
CA SER A 276 -22.61 -9.41 9.02
C SER A 276 -22.97 -10.88 8.93
N ASP A 277 -24.27 -11.17 8.95
CA ASP A 277 -24.93 -12.48 8.78
C ASP A 277 -24.66 -13.16 7.42
N GLU A 278 -23.61 -12.76 6.70
CA GLU A 278 -23.19 -13.41 5.46
C GLU A 278 -22.34 -14.64 5.80
N THR A 279 -22.93 -15.81 5.56
CA THR A 279 -22.32 -17.13 5.55
C THR A 279 -21.16 -17.19 4.55
N ILE A 280 -19.96 -16.76 4.99
CA ILE A 280 -18.72 -16.94 4.24
C ILE A 280 -17.99 -18.16 4.80
N HIS A 281 -17.63 -19.07 3.89
CA HIS A 281 -16.88 -20.28 4.15
C HIS A 281 -15.65 -20.03 5.03
N GLN A 282 -15.62 -20.70 6.18
CA GLN A 282 -14.45 -20.82 7.04
C GLN A 282 -13.25 -21.34 6.21
N GLY A 283 -12.18 -20.54 6.09
CA GLY A 283 -10.89 -21.04 5.63
C GLY A 283 -10.22 -20.32 4.45
N ASP A 284 -10.30 -18.99 4.33
CA ASP A 284 -9.42 -18.24 3.41
C ASP A 284 -8.24 -17.54 4.14
N PRO A 285 -7.04 -18.15 4.17
CA PRO A 285 -5.82 -17.55 4.71
C PRO A 285 -5.38 -16.23 4.05
N GLN A 286 -5.89 -15.90 2.86
CA GLN A 286 -5.51 -14.66 2.17
C GLN A 286 -6.13 -13.41 2.83
N LEU A 287 -7.21 -13.57 3.60
CA LEU A 287 -7.88 -12.47 4.31
C LEU A 287 -7.09 -11.97 5.52
N LEU A 288 -6.40 -12.85 6.25
CA LEU A 288 -5.52 -12.48 7.37
C LEU A 288 -4.25 -11.75 6.89
N ASN A 289 -3.71 -12.13 5.72
CA ASN A 289 -2.50 -11.52 5.15
C ASN A 289 -2.66 -10.07 4.67
N ARG A 290 -3.90 -9.55 4.61
CA ARG A 290 -4.16 -8.12 4.36
C ARG A 290 -4.13 -7.26 5.61
N LEU A 291 -3.97 -7.86 6.80
CA LEU A 291 -4.20 -7.22 8.08
C LEU A 291 -2.99 -7.35 9.02
N ILE A 292 -1.79 -6.98 8.57
CA ILE A 292 -0.61 -6.95 9.45
C ILE A 292 0.25 -5.71 9.17
N VAL A 293 0.16 -4.71 10.05
CA VAL A 293 1.21 -3.74 10.37
C VAL A 293 1.10 -3.47 11.87
N LEU A 294 2.04 -3.98 12.68
CA LEU A 294 2.28 -3.47 14.04
C LEU A 294 3.78 -3.42 14.34
N ALA A 295 4.09 -2.46 15.21
CA ALA A 295 5.41 -1.93 15.56
C ALA A 295 6.18 -2.84 16.53
N ASP A 296 7.51 -2.66 16.52
CA ASP A 296 8.51 -3.52 17.15
C ASP A 296 9.21 -2.85 18.35
N LYS A 297 9.82 -3.70 19.17
CA LYS A 297 10.46 -3.50 20.47
C LYS A 297 11.53 -2.40 20.50
N ASP A 298 12.24 -2.16 19.40
CA ASP A 298 13.30 -1.14 19.33
C ASP A 298 12.74 0.29 19.38
N PHE A 299 11.48 0.49 18.97
CA PHE A 299 10.78 1.76 19.16
C PHE A 299 10.45 2.04 20.64
N GLY A 300 10.41 0.99 21.48
CA GLY A 300 10.16 1.08 22.91
C GLY A 300 11.41 1.22 23.77
N GLU A 301 12.60 0.88 23.27
CA GLU A 301 13.85 0.99 24.05
C GLU A 301 14.46 2.40 24.01
N THR A 302 14.13 3.22 23.01
CA THR A 302 14.55 4.64 22.92
C THR A 302 13.52 5.64 23.48
N LEU A 303 12.33 5.18 23.87
CA LEU A 303 11.29 5.96 24.53
C LEU A 303 11.12 5.42 25.95
N GLU A 304 11.35 6.24 26.98
CA GLU A 304 11.11 5.78 28.36
C GLU A 304 9.70 5.19 28.47
N ILE A 305 9.53 4.08 29.22
CA ILE A 305 8.23 3.37 29.41
C ILE A 305 7.10 4.32 29.85
N ARG A 306 7.45 5.46 30.45
CA ARG A 306 6.54 6.53 30.83
C ARG A 306 5.94 7.27 29.62
N ASP A 307 6.70 7.46 28.55
CA ASP A 307 6.30 8.15 27.32
C ASP A 307 5.36 7.29 26.46
N VAL A 308 5.59 5.97 26.38
CA VAL A 308 4.71 5.03 25.67
C VAL A 308 3.37 4.87 26.37
N ASN A 309 3.36 4.80 27.71
CA ASN A 309 2.12 4.73 28.49
C ASN A 309 1.34 6.05 28.49
N ASN A 310 2.01 7.20 28.41
CA ASN A 310 1.34 8.49 28.21
C ASN A 310 0.77 8.59 26.78
N LEU A 311 1.50 8.17 25.75
CA LEU A 311 1.03 8.11 24.37
C LEU A 311 -0.16 7.16 24.19
N LEU A 312 -0.10 5.94 24.74
CA LEU A 312 -1.21 4.99 24.66
C LEU A 312 -2.40 5.43 25.52
N SER A 313 -2.19 5.90 26.76
CA SER A 313 -3.30 6.24 27.66
C SER A 313 -4.05 7.49 27.22
N VAL A 314 -3.35 8.52 26.72
CA VAL A 314 -3.97 9.74 26.20
C VAL A 314 -4.62 9.48 24.84
N HIS A 315 -4.03 8.63 23.99
CA HIS A 315 -4.65 8.22 22.72
C HIS A 315 -5.90 7.37 22.95
N VAL A 316 -5.88 6.41 23.89
CA VAL A 316 -7.06 5.60 24.26
C VAL A 316 -8.17 6.47 24.89
N GLN A 317 -7.83 7.42 25.77
CA GLN A 317 -8.81 8.36 26.34
C GLN A 317 -9.37 9.36 25.33
N ARG A 318 -8.60 9.70 24.29
CA ARG A 318 -9.05 10.54 23.17
C ARG A 318 -9.95 9.76 22.20
N GLN A 319 -9.61 8.51 21.91
CA GLN A 319 -10.46 7.60 21.14
C GLN A 319 -11.79 7.35 21.85
N GLN A 320 -11.81 7.23 23.19
CA GLN A 320 -13.07 7.19 23.96
C GLN A 320 -13.96 8.44 23.76
N ARG A 321 -13.36 9.64 23.67
CA ARG A 321 -14.09 10.89 23.41
C ARG A 321 -14.48 11.07 21.94
N GLY A 322 -13.67 10.57 20.99
CA GLY A 322 -14.01 10.52 19.57
C GLY A 322 -15.11 9.50 19.25
N MET A 323 -15.11 8.35 19.93
CA MET A 323 -16.17 7.34 19.87
C MET A 323 -17.51 7.87 20.37
N GLN A 324 -17.54 8.78 21.36
CA GLN A 324 -18.78 9.46 21.77
C GLN A 324 -19.38 10.36 20.67
N LEU A 325 -18.57 10.88 19.76
CA LEU A 325 -19.05 11.66 18.62
C LEU A 325 -19.54 10.77 17.48
N PHE A 326 -18.88 9.63 17.23
CA PHE A 326 -19.30 8.66 16.20
C PHE A 326 -20.46 7.74 16.63
N ALA A 327 -20.62 7.45 17.93
CA ALA A 327 -21.76 6.70 18.46
C ALA A 327 -23.11 7.39 18.18
N ASN A 328 -23.11 8.71 17.96
CA ASN A 328 -24.31 9.46 17.61
C ASN A 328 -24.74 9.27 16.13
N ASP A 329 -23.84 8.81 15.26
CA ASP A 329 -24.12 8.54 13.83
C ASP A 329 -24.37 7.05 13.53
N CYS A 330 -24.18 6.15 14.50
CA CYS A 330 -24.52 4.72 14.39
C CYS A 330 -26.00 4.40 14.70
N GLY A 331 -26.82 5.42 15.02
CA GLY A 331 -28.23 5.29 15.37
C GLY A 331 -29.12 4.51 14.37
N PRO A 332 -28.86 4.52 13.05
CA PRO A 332 -29.66 3.74 12.10
C PRO A 332 -29.41 2.23 12.14
N CYS A 333 -28.21 1.79 12.57
CA CYS A 333 -27.80 0.38 12.57
C CYS A 333 -28.15 -0.36 13.86
N HIS A 334 -28.38 0.37 14.96
CA HIS A 334 -28.75 -0.19 16.25
C HIS A 334 -30.10 0.36 16.72
N SER A 335 -31.20 -0.17 16.19
CA SER A 335 -32.51 0.10 16.79
C SER A 335 -32.56 -0.54 18.18
N LYS A 336 -32.91 0.27 19.20
CA LYS A 336 -32.89 -0.10 20.63
C LYS A 336 -33.86 -1.23 21.04
N GLU A 337 -34.58 -1.84 20.11
CA GLU A 337 -35.71 -2.71 20.43
C GLU A 337 -35.41 -4.22 20.43
N LYS A 338 -34.25 -4.68 19.96
CA LYS A 338 -33.99 -6.13 19.84
C LYS A 338 -33.19 -6.80 20.97
N SER A 339 -32.67 -6.08 21.96
CA SER A 339 -31.75 -6.65 22.95
C SER A 339 -32.40 -7.15 24.26
N ALA A 340 -33.71 -7.41 24.29
CA ALA A 340 -34.39 -7.82 25.52
C ALA A 340 -34.64 -9.33 25.67
N GLU A 341 -34.42 -10.18 24.65
CA GLU A 341 -34.93 -11.57 24.70
C GLU A 341 -33.92 -12.72 24.51
N SER A 342 -32.64 -12.50 24.22
CA SER A 342 -31.68 -13.63 24.08
C SER A 342 -30.83 -13.84 25.33
N GLY A 343 -31.35 -14.62 26.29
CA GLY A 343 -30.53 -15.26 27.30
C GLY A 343 -29.64 -16.35 26.68
N HIS A 344 -28.42 -16.01 26.27
CA HIS A 344 -27.41 -16.99 25.86
C HIS A 344 -26.29 -17.07 26.90
N GLY A 345 -26.00 -18.30 27.30
CA GLY A 345 -25.04 -18.65 28.34
C GLY A 345 -23.61 -18.26 27.97
N ARG A 346 -22.79 -18.02 28.99
CA ARG A 346 -21.36 -17.71 28.88
C ARG A 346 -20.63 -18.81 28.13
N GLU A 347 -20.33 -18.59 26.87
CA GLU A 347 -19.44 -19.45 26.10
C GLU A 347 -18.01 -19.22 26.60
N ARG A 348 -17.41 -20.25 27.24
CA ARG A 348 -16.01 -20.20 27.66
C ARG A 348 -15.15 -20.30 26.41
N ILE A 349 -14.38 -19.26 26.12
CA ILE A 349 -13.33 -19.29 25.10
C ILE A 349 -12.42 -20.49 25.39
N ASP A 350 -12.19 -21.32 24.39
CA ASP A 350 -11.35 -22.51 24.53
C ASP A 350 -9.90 -22.13 24.86
N LYS A 351 -9.23 -22.95 25.67
CA LYS A 351 -7.86 -22.69 26.12
C LYS A 351 -6.85 -22.68 24.97
N SER A 352 -7.10 -23.47 23.91
CA SER A 352 -6.25 -23.50 22.72
C SER A 352 -6.35 -22.19 21.94
N GLU A 353 -7.57 -21.72 21.70
CA GLU A 353 -7.86 -20.46 21.01
C GLU A 353 -7.30 -19.25 21.79
N ARG A 354 -7.40 -19.26 23.12
CA ARG A 354 -6.80 -18.21 23.96
C ARG A 354 -5.27 -18.17 23.82
N SER A 355 -4.62 -19.33 23.73
CA SER A 355 -3.15 -19.42 23.57
C SER A 355 -2.69 -18.93 22.20
N GLU A 356 -3.42 -19.24 21.13
CA GLU A 356 -3.16 -18.72 19.78
C GLU A 356 -3.29 -17.19 19.72
N ARG A 357 -4.32 -16.63 20.37
CA ARG A 357 -4.51 -15.18 20.46
C ARG A 357 -3.38 -14.50 21.22
N ILE A 358 -2.90 -15.08 22.31
CA ILE A 358 -1.74 -14.55 23.06
C ILE A 358 -0.48 -14.58 22.18
N SER A 359 -0.23 -15.68 21.47
CA SER A 359 0.92 -15.79 20.56
C SER A 359 0.88 -14.76 19.43
N LEU A 360 -0.31 -14.53 18.86
CA LEU A 360 -0.52 -13.49 17.85
C LEU A 360 -0.28 -12.09 18.44
N ILE A 361 -0.80 -11.80 19.63
CA ILE A 361 -0.59 -10.50 20.29
C ILE A 361 0.90 -10.27 20.60
N ALA A 362 1.61 -11.28 21.09
CA ALA A 362 3.05 -11.19 21.33
C ALA A 362 3.83 -10.91 20.03
N THR A 363 3.49 -11.64 18.95
CA THR A 363 4.05 -11.42 17.61
C THR A 363 3.78 -10.00 17.10
N LEU A 364 2.55 -9.51 17.32
CA LEU A 364 2.13 -8.17 16.91
C LEU A 364 2.76 -7.06 17.76
N GLN A 365 3.14 -7.36 19.01
CA GLN A 365 3.82 -6.43 19.92
C GLN A 365 5.35 -6.47 19.78
N GLY A 366 5.89 -7.34 18.91
CA GLY A 366 7.34 -7.52 18.76
C GLY A 366 8.02 -8.08 20.01
N VAL A 367 7.26 -8.75 20.89
CA VAL A 367 7.78 -9.29 22.15
C VAL A 367 7.89 -10.81 22.06
N GLU A 368 9.00 -11.34 22.57
CA GLU A 368 9.16 -12.78 22.72
C GLU A 368 8.09 -13.31 23.69
N LEU A 369 7.41 -14.40 23.32
CA LEU A 369 6.36 -15.01 24.13
C LEU A 369 6.96 -15.77 25.33
N THR A 370 7.50 -15.00 26.27
CA THR A 370 7.90 -15.46 27.59
C THR A 370 6.66 -15.60 28.48
N LYS A 371 6.79 -16.34 29.59
CA LYS A 371 5.72 -16.47 30.59
C LYS A 371 5.25 -15.10 31.11
N GLU A 372 6.18 -14.19 31.36
CA GLU A 372 5.89 -12.83 31.83
C GLU A 372 5.09 -12.02 30.80
N THR A 373 5.49 -12.11 29.53
CA THR A 373 4.77 -11.45 28.42
C THR A 373 3.37 -12.05 28.21
N GLN A 374 3.25 -13.38 28.30
CA GLN A 374 1.98 -14.09 28.25
C GLN A 374 1.04 -13.64 29.39
N ASP A 375 1.56 -13.46 30.61
CA ASP A 375 0.78 -13.02 31.76
C ASP A 375 0.30 -11.57 31.60
N VAL A 376 1.15 -10.67 31.08
CA VAL A 376 0.77 -9.28 30.75
C VAL A 376 -0.34 -9.24 29.68
N ILE A 377 -0.19 -10.01 28.60
CA ILE A 377 -1.19 -10.09 27.53
C ILE A 377 -2.51 -10.68 28.07
N ASN A 378 -2.45 -11.69 28.93
CA ASN A 378 -3.63 -12.25 29.58
C ASN A 378 -4.38 -11.21 30.42
N ILE A 379 -3.67 -10.43 31.22
CA ILE A 379 -4.27 -9.35 32.02
C ILE A 379 -4.94 -8.32 31.12
N GLN A 380 -4.30 -7.93 30.01
CA GLN A 380 -4.88 -7.00 29.04
C GLN A 380 -6.17 -7.54 28.41
N ILE A 381 -6.18 -8.82 28.03
CA ILE A 381 -7.37 -9.51 27.50
C ILE A 381 -8.48 -9.51 28.56
N ASP A 382 -8.19 -9.93 29.79
CA ASP A 382 -9.19 -10.05 30.85
C ASP A 382 -9.76 -8.68 31.27
N VAL A 383 -8.94 -7.62 31.30
CA VAL A 383 -9.40 -6.24 31.54
C VAL A 383 -10.32 -5.77 30.41
N HIS A 384 -9.99 -6.08 29.15
CA HIS A 384 -10.82 -5.71 28.00
C HIS A 384 -12.16 -6.43 28.02
N VAL A 385 -12.15 -7.75 28.24
CA VAL A 385 -13.37 -8.59 28.34
C VAL A 385 -14.23 -8.14 29.52
N SER A 386 -13.64 -7.87 30.68
CA SER A 386 -14.37 -7.40 31.87
C SER A 386 -15.03 -6.03 31.63
N ARG A 387 -14.38 -5.13 30.90
CA ARG A 387 -14.95 -3.82 30.52
C ARG A 387 -16.07 -3.93 29.49
N GLN A 388 -15.98 -4.86 28.55
CA GLN A 388 -17.08 -5.19 27.63
C GLN A 388 -18.30 -5.77 28.34
N GLN A 389 -18.07 -6.61 29.34
CA GLN A 389 -19.16 -7.18 30.14
C GLN A 389 -19.79 -6.13 31.07
N ALA A 390 -19.00 -5.25 31.68
CA ALA A 390 -19.48 -4.21 32.59
C ALA A 390 -20.26 -3.09 31.90
N SER A 391 -20.00 -2.83 30.61
CA SER A 391 -20.76 -1.88 29.78
C SER A 391 -22.06 -2.48 29.22
N GLY A 392 -22.35 -3.76 29.51
CA GLY A 392 -23.54 -4.45 29.00
C GLY A 392 -23.57 -4.53 27.48
N GLY A 393 -22.40 -4.63 26.83
CA GLY A 393 -22.29 -4.62 25.37
C GLY A 393 -22.66 -3.28 24.72
N LYS A 394 -22.86 -2.20 25.49
CA LYS A 394 -23.04 -0.86 24.94
C LYS A 394 -21.66 -0.26 24.66
N PHE A 395 -21.19 -0.45 23.43
CA PHE A 395 -20.09 0.28 22.82
C PHE A 395 -20.54 0.93 21.53
#